data_AF-A0A9D5HR31-F1
#
_entry.id   AF-A0A9D5HR31-F1
#
_cell.length_a   1.000
_cell.length_b   1.000
_cell.length_c   1.000
_cell.angle_alpha   90.00
_cell.angle_beta   90.00
_cell.angle_gamma   90.00
#
_symmetry.space_group_name_H-M   'P 1'
#
loop_
_entity.id
_entity.type
_entity.pdbx_description
1 polymer ?
#
loop_
_entity_poly.entity_id
_entity_poly.type
_entity_poly.pdbx_seq_one_letter_code
_entity_poly.pdbx_strand_id
1 'polypeptide(L)'
;MTGLLALATRLSGLAVTLLVLVWAIGFRSSFLHLSSSSSSLPTAHLDHLFSVLHPLLMVIGFILLSGEAILAHRWLRGWSPAARKSMHLGMQGAALGFGLLGIWAKFKAGVGILTNFYSLHSWMGLACVSLFAAQWVVGFMSFWHRGEGRRTRTMVLPWHVFVGLYTYSLAVATAETGLMEKLTFLQARWNLPRQSPEATLVNILGISLALLGGLVVFTAISPKHHLHPRHLCHSSFADNNGRCSHQNSKLKCSASDYDNGK
;
A
#
# COMPACT_ATOMS: atom_id res chain seq x y z
N MET A 1 14.87 -10.16 -12.97
CA MET A 1 13.77 -10.40 -12.01
C MET A 1 13.14 -9.12 -11.46
N THR A 2 13.88 -8.17 -10.85
CA THR A 2 13.27 -7.00 -10.19
C THR A 2 12.50 -6.06 -11.13
N GLY A 3 12.96 -5.89 -12.38
CA GLY A 3 12.25 -5.06 -13.37
C GLY A 3 10.96 -5.70 -13.89
N LEU A 4 10.96 -7.01 -14.12
CA LEU A 4 9.76 -7.75 -14.53
C LEU A 4 8.68 -7.72 -13.43
N LEU A 5 9.10 -7.93 -12.18
CA LEU A 5 8.20 -7.89 -11.04
C LEU A 5 7.61 -6.48 -10.80
N ALA A 6 8.40 -5.43 -11.06
CA ALA A 6 7.93 -4.05 -11.12
C ALA A 6 6.77 -3.89 -12.07
N LEU A 7 7.00 -4.32 -13.31
CA LEU A 7 6.08 -4.16 -14.41
C LEU A 7 4.79 -4.93 -14.13
N ALA A 8 4.91 -6.18 -13.67
CA ALA A 8 3.76 -6.99 -13.26
C ALA A 8 2.92 -6.29 -12.18
N THR A 9 3.56 -5.70 -11.17
CA THR A 9 2.86 -4.97 -10.11
C THR A 9 2.10 -3.76 -10.67
N ARG A 10 2.73 -2.99 -11.58
CA ARG A 10 2.10 -1.82 -12.22
C ARG A 10 0.92 -2.19 -13.12
N LEU A 11 1.08 -3.24 -13.93
CA LEU A 11 0.03 -3.74 -14.81
C LEU A 11 -1.15 -4.28 -14.00
N SER A 12 -0.88 -4.99 -12.91
CA SER A 12 -1.92 -5.46 -11.98
C SER A 12 -2.65 -4.29 -11.31
N GLY A 13 -1.93 -3.26 -10.86
CA GLY A 13 -2.54 -2.04 -10.30
C GLY A 13 -3.42 -1.30 -11.31
N LEU A 14 -3.00 -1.22 -12.57
CA LEU A 14 -3.81 -0.65 -13.65
C LEU A 14 -5.08 -1.49 -13.90
N ALA A 15 -4.95 -2.82 -13.94
CA ALA A 15 -6.09 -3.72 -14.11
C ALA A 15 -7.12 -3.55 -12.97
N VAL A 16 -6.66 -3.52 -11.71
CA VAL A 16 -7.53 -3.24 -10.55
C VAL A 16 -8.23 -1.89 -10.67
N THR A 17 -7.50 -0.85 -11.09
CA THR A 17 -8.06 0.49 -11.28
C THR A 17 -9.18 0.47 -12.33
N LEU A 18 -8.96 -0.18 -13.47
CA LEU A 18 -9.96 -0.29 -14.52
C LEU A 18 -11.18 -1.09 -14.06
N LEU A 19 -10.96 -2.23 -13.38
CA LEU A 19 -12.05 -3.05 -12.86
C LEU A 19 -12.92 -2.29 -11.85
N VAL A 20 -12.32 -1.54 -10.93
CA VAL A 20 -13.10 -0.77 -9.93
C VAL A 20 -13.88 0.37 -10.58
N LEU A 21 -13.34 1.01 -11.62
CA LEU A 21 -14.03 2.06 -12.37
C LEU A 21 -15.18 1.48 -13.20
N VAL A 22 -14.96 0.36 -13.88
CA VAL A 22 -16.02 -0.36 -14.61
C VAL A 22 -17.12 -0.79 -13.66
N TRP A 23 -16.78 -1.27 -12.46
CA TRP A 23 -17.77 -1.59 -11.44
C TRP A 23 -18.58 -0.36 -11.00
N ALA A 24 -17.89 0.72 -10.64
CA ALA A 24 -18.51 1.95 -10.14
C ALA A 24 -19.42 2.63 -11.18
N ILE A 25 -19.04 2.62 -12.45
CA ILE A 25 -19.78 3.32 -13.53
C ILE A 25 -20.82 2.40 -14.18
N GLY A 26 -20.47 1.13 -14.41
CA GLY A 26 -21.28 0.18 -15.17
C GLY A 26 -22.41 -0.47 -14.37
N PHE A 27 -22.24 -0.64 -13.06
CA PHE A 27 -23.16 -1.40 -12.22
C PHE A 27 -23.88 -0.52 -11.20
N ARG A 28 -24.83 0.25 -11.72
CA ARG A 28 -25.76 1.06 -10.93
C ARG A 28 -26.54 0.26 -9.88
N SER A 29 -26.80 -1.03 -10.14
CA SER A 29 -27.41 -1.98 -9.20
C SER A 29 -26.70 -2.06 -7.84
N SER A 30 -25.35 -2.02 -7.84
CA SER A 30 -24.54 -2.00 -6.62
C SER A 30 -24.76 -0.77 -5.74
N PHE A 31 -25.23 0.34 -6.29
CA PHE A 31 -25.12 1.65 -5.63
C PHE A 31 -26.43 2.44 -5.57
N LEU A 32 -27.38 2.27 -6.49
CA LEU A 32 -28.63 3.08 -6.57
C LEU A 32 -29.80 2.51 -5.76
N HIS A 33 -29.72 1.26 -5.30
CA HIS A 33 -30.89 0.56 -4.74
C HIS A 33 -31.19 0.87 -3.27
N LEU A 34 -30.55 1.87 -2.65
CA LEU A 34 -30.83 2.25 -1.26
C LEU A 34 -32.10 3.13 -1.12
N SER A 35 -32.71 3.59 -2.21
CA SER A 35 -33.69 4.70 -2.18
C SER A 35 -35.11 4.33 -2.63
N SER A 36 -35.57 3.08 -2.45
CA SER A 36 -36.94 2.68 -2.82
C SER A 36 -38.01 3.03 -1.76
N SER A 37 -37.67 3.78 -0.71
CA SER A 37 -38.62 4.10 0.35
C SER A 37 -38.36 5.51 0.86
N SER A 38 -39.36 6.38 0.76
CA SER A 38 -39.45 7.77 1.25
C SER A 38 -38.73 8.89 0.46
N SER A 39 -39.54 9.59 -0.35
CA SER A 39 -39.65 11.06 -0.51
C SER A 39 -38.45 11.91 -0.97
N SER A 40 -38.65 12.55 -2.14
CA SER A 40 -38.08 13.83 -2.65
C SER A 40 -36.55 14.00 -2.79
N LEU A 41 -36.13 14.37 -4.01
CA LEU A 41 -34.84 14.99 -4.39
C LEU A 41 -34.29 15.90 -3.27
N PRO A 42 -32.98 16.07 -2.98
CA PRO A 42 -31.70 15.61 -3.59
C PRO A 42 -30.87 14.61 -2.74
N THR A 43 -31.43 14.12 -1.63
CA THR A 43 -30.76 13.22 -0.65
C THR A 43 -30.43 11.83 -1.20
N ALA A 44 -31.32 11.23 -2.00
CA ALA A 44 -31.09 9.92 -2.61
C ALA A 44 -29.86 9.87 -3.55
N HIS A 45 -29.55 10.98 -4.23
CA HIS A 45 -28.35 11.08 -5.07
C HIS A 45 -27.07 11.15 -4.23
N LEU A 46 -27.12 11.85 -3.09
CA LEU A 46 -26.00 11.93 -2.16
C LEU A 46 -25.73 10.58 -1.48
N ASP A 47 -26.77 9.84 -1.10
CA ASP A 47 -26.63 8.51 -0.50
C ASP A 47 -26.00 7.50 -1.47
N HIS A 48 -26.41 7.54 -2.74
CA HIS A 48 -25.74 6.79 -3.81
C HIS A 48 -24.25 7.13 -3.89
N LEU A 49 -23.92 8.44 -3.99
CA LEU A 49 -22.54 8.90 -4.10
C LEU A 49 -21.71 8.41 -2.91
N PHE A 50 -22.21 8.54 -1.68
CA PHE A 50 -21.51 8.05 -0.49
C PHE A 50 -21.32 6.54 -0.48
N SER A 51 -22.28 5.77 -1.01
CA SER A 51 -22.18 4.31 -1.12
C SER A 51 -21.14 3.82 -2.14
N VAL A 52 -20.91 4.60 -3.21
CA VAL A 52 -19.85 4.35 -4.21
C VAL A 52 -18.49 4.78 -3.68
N LEU A 53 -18.45 5.92 -2.98
CA LEU A 53 -17.21 6.52 -2.51
C LEU A 53 -16.49 5.63 -1.52
N HIS A 54 -17.19 4.93 -0.63
CA HIS A 54 -16.53 4.05 0.34
C HIS A 54 -15.58 3.01 -0.32
N PRO A 55 -16.05 2.05 -1.14
CA PRO A 55 -15.16 1.06 -1.72
C PRO A 55 -14.13 1.68 -2.68
N LEU A 56 -14.50 2.74 -3.42
CA LEU A 56 -13.58 3.42 -4.33
C LEU A 56 -12.41 4.06 -3.57
N LEU A 57 -12.70 4.82 -2.51
CA LEU A 57 -11.69 5.48 -1.68
C LEU A 57 -10.84 4.47 -0.91
N MET A 58 -11.41 3.35 -0.45
CA MET A 58 -10.64 2.28 0.19
C MET A 58 -9.63 1.63 -0.76
N VAL A 59 -10.06 1.27 -1.98
CA VAL A 59 -9.17 0.64 -2.97
C VAL A 59 -8.11 1.64 -3.45
N ILE A 60 -8.49 2.87 -3.77
CA ILE A 60 -7.54 3.90 -4.22
C ILE A 60 -6.54 4.25 -3.12
N GLY A 61 -7.00 4.47 -1.89
CA GLY A 61 -6.15 4.85 -0.77
C GLY A 61 -5.29 3.70 -0.27
N PHE A 62 -5.93 2.71 0.36
CA PHE A 62 -5.22 1.67 1.11
C PHE A 62 -4.59 0.57 0.26
N ILE A 63 -5.00 0.40 -1.00
CA ILE A 63 -4.45 -0.66 -1.85
C ILE A 63 -3.53 -0.08 -2.94
N LEU A 64 -4.05 0.81 -3.78
CA LEU A 64 -3.29 1.36 -4.90
C LEU A 64 -2.22 2.34 -4.43
N LEU A 65 -2.62 3.44 -3.77
CA LEU A 65 -1.69 4.48 -3.34
C LEU A 65 -0.73 3.98 -2.26
N SER A 66 -1.21 3.19 -1.29
CA SER A 66 -0.36 2.61 -0.27
C SER A 66 0.63 1.58 -0.84
N GLY A 67 0.19 0.71 -1.75
CA GLY A 67 1.08 -0.26 -2.40
C GLY A 67 2.20 0.43 -3.16
N GLU A 68 1.89 1.52 -3.83
CA GLU A 68 2.87 2.39 -4.49
C GLU A 68 3.84 3.06 -3.52
N ALA A 69 3.33 3.56 -2.39
CA ALA A 69 4.14 4.16 -1.34
C ALA A 69 5.12 3.15 -0.72
N ILE A 70 4.70 1.91 -0.49
CA ILE A 70 5.56 0.81 0.02
C ILE A 70 6.73 0.56 -0.94
N LEU A 71 6.47 0.61 -2.24
CA LEU A 71 7.50 0.35 -3.26
C LEU A 71 8.29 1.58 -3.69
N ALA A 72 7.94 2.78 -3.23
CA ALA A 72 8.61 4.04 -3.58
C ALA A 72 10.13 3.98 -3.35
N HIS A 73 10.58 3.38 -2.25
CA HIS A 73 12.01 3.22 -1.94
C HIS A 73 12.76 2.29 -2.91
N ARG A 74 12.07 1.46 -3.70
CA ARG A 74 12.66 0.54 -4.67
C ARG A 74 12.80 1.15 -6.06
N TRP A 75 11.83 1.94 -6.53
CA TRP A 75 11.85 2.53 -7.87
C TRP A 75 12.61 3.85 -7.92
N LEU A 76 12.52 4.67 -6.87
CA LEU A 76 13.11 6.00 -6.82
C LEU A 76 14.59 5.98 -6.36
N ARG A 77 15.36 4.95 -6.77
CA ARG A 77 16.75 4.78 -6.31
C ARG A 77 17.66 5.94 -6.69
N GLY A 78 17.37 6.64 -7.79
CA GLY A 78 18.10 7.83 -8.21
C GLY A 78 17.83 9.08 -7.36
N TRP A 79 16.86 9.02 -6.45
CA TRP A 79 16.45 10.17 -5.63
C TRP A 79 17.16 10.18 -4.28
N SER A 80 17.30 11.39 -3.71
CA SER A 80 17.91 11.55 -2.38
C SER A 80 17.16 10.74 -1.32
N PRO A 81 17.84 10.24 -0.27
CA PRO A 81 17.18 9.51 0.82
C PRO A 81 16.05 10.30 1.47
N ALA A 82 16.19 11.63 1.60
CA ALA A 82 15.16 12.50 2.15
C ALA A 82 13.93 12.59 1.23
N ALA A 83 14.14 12.72 -0.09
CA ALA A 83 13.04 12.77 -1.05
C ALA A 83 12.23 11.46 -1.07
N ARG A 84 12.90 10.30 -1.02
CA ARG A 84 12.22 9.00 -0.94
C ARG A 84 11.38 8.86 0.32
N LYS A 85 11.91 9.28 1.47
CA LYS A 85 11.16 9.28 2.75
C LYS A 85 9.96 10.22 2.69
N SER A 86 10.13 11.41 2.10
CA SER A 86 9.05 12.38 1.93
C SER A 86 7.92 11.81 1.08
N MET A 87 8.25 11.17 -0.05
CA MET A 87 7.26 10.53 -0.91
C MET A 87 6.52 9.39 -0.21
N HIS A 88 7.25 8.50 0.47
CA HIS A 88 6.62 7.43 1.24
C HIS A 88 5.65 7.99 2.30
N LEU A 89 6.11 8.94 3.10
CA LEU A 89 5.32 9.57 4.16
C LEU A 89 4.09 10.31 3.61
N GLY A 90 4.26 11.08 2.54
CA GLY A 90 3.21 11.86 1.90
C GLY A 90 2.16 10.96 1.23
N MET A 91 2.57 9.94 0.49
CA MET A 91 1.64 9.00 -0.16
C MET A 91 0.88 8.16 0.85
N GLN A 92 1.53 7.69 1.93
CA GLN A 92 0.83 7.00 3.02
C GLN A 92 -0.12 7.95 3.77
N GLY A 93 0.26 9.21 3.96
CA GLY A 93 -0.62 10.22 4.57
C GLY A 93 -1.87 10.49 3.72
N ALA A 94 -1.70 10.62 2.41
CA ALA A 94 -2.81 10.74 1.47
C ALA A 94 -3.68 9.47 1.45
N ALA A 95 -3.10 8.28 1.50
CA ALA A 95 -3.82 7.01 1.62
C ALA A 95 -4.68 6.96 2.89
N LEU A 96 -4.14 7.39 4.03
CA LEU A 96 -4.89 7.52 5.28
C LEU A 96 -6.04 8.53 5.15
N GLY A 97 -5.79 9.68 4.51
CA GLY A 97 -6.83 10.68 4.22
C GLY A 97 -7.98 10.11 3.40
N PHE A 98 -7.68 9.36 2.33
CA PHE A 98 -8.71 8.66 1.53
C PHE A 98 -9.47 7.63 2.35
N GLY A 99 -8.79 6.85 3.20
CA GLY A 99 -9.43 5.88 4.09
C GLY A 99 -10.37 6.55 5.09
N LEU A 100 -9.95 7.65 5.73
CA LEU A 100 -10.81 8.40 6.65
C LEU A 100 -12.03 8.99 5.94
N LEU A 101 -11.85 9.53 4.73
CA LEU A 101 -12.96 10.04 3.92
C LEU A 101 -13.92 8.92 3.49
N GLY A 102 -13.39 7.74 3.13
CA GLY A 102 -14.21 6.57 2.78
C GLY A 102 -15.02 6.02 3.95
N ILE A 103 -14.45 6.02 5.17
CA ILE A 103 -15.19 5.67 6.39
C ILE A 103 -16.25 6.73 6.69
N TRP A 104 -15.90 8.01 6.61
CA TRP A 104 -16.82 9.11 6.83
C TRP A 104 -18.03 9.05 5.87
N ALA A 105 -17.79 8.76 4.59
CA ALA A 105 -18.85 8.57 3.59
C ALA A 105 -19.81 7.43 4.01
N LYS A 106 -19.28 6.31 4.51
CA LYS A 106 -20.11 5.19 4.98
C LYS A 106 -21.01 5.56 6.17
N PHE A 107 -20.49 6.34 7.13
CA PHE A 107 -21.26 6.78 8.29
C PHE A 107 -22.28 7.86 7.97
N LYS A 108 -22.04 8.68 6.94
CA LYS A 108 -23.03 9.65 6.45
C LYS A 108 -24.18 9.00 5.68
N ALA A 109 -23.92 7.88 5.01
CA ALA A 109 -24.92 7.13 4.23
C ALA A 109 -25.83 6.20 5.06
N GLY A 110 -25.79 6.22 6.40
CA GLY A 110 -26.48 5.20 7.22
C GLY A 110 -27.01 5.67 8.58
N VAL A 111 -27.98 4.91 9.10
CA VAL A 111 -28.65 5.15 10.38
C VAL A 111 -27.82 4.54 11.52
N GLY A 112 -27.00 5.37 12.18
CA GLY A 112 -26.37 5.09 13.47
C GLY A 112 -25.06 4.26 13.46
N ILE A 113 -24.18 4.53 14.42
CA ILE A 113 -22.84 3.91 14.54
C ILE A 113 -22.91 2.42 14.93
N LEU A 114 -23.88 2.02 15.75
CA LEU A 114 -23.93 0.68 16.34
C LEU A 114 -24.40 -0.43 15.37
N THR A 115 -25.22 -0.08 14.38
CA THR A 115 -25.69 -1.00 13.32
C THR A 115 -24.64 -1.26 12.24
N ASN A 116 -23.51 -0.53 12.25
CA ASN A 116 -22.46 -0.64 11.24
C ASN A 116 -21.29 -1.56 11.65
N PHE A 117 -21.20 -1.98 12.92
CA PHE A 117 -20.06 -2.77 13.46
C PHE A 117 -20.39 -4.23 13.80
N TYR A 118 -21.28 -4.88 13.05
CA TYR A 118 -21.60 -6.31 13.27
C TYR A 118 -20.85 -7.25 12.33
N SER A 119 -20.38 -6.75 11.17
CA SER A 119 -19.74 -7.60 10.15
C SER A 119 -18.24 -7.74 10.40
N LEU A 120 -17.66 -8.89 10.05
CA LEU A 120 -16.21 -9.11 10.15
C LEU A 120 -15.41 -8.04 9.37
N HIS A 121 -15.93 -7.62 8.21
CA HIS A 121 -15.37 -6.54 7.41
C HIS A 121 -15.21 -5.24 8.22
N SER A 122 -16.22 -4.84 8.98
CA SER A 122 -16.19 -3.61 9.79
C SER A 122 -15.14 -3.67 10.92
N TRP A 123 -14.98 -4.83 11.58
CA TRP A 123 -13.97 -5.04 12.63
C TRP A 123 -12.56 -5.05 12.06
N MET A 124 -12.35 -5.77 10.95
CA MET A 124 -11.07 -5.76 10.23
C MET A 124 -10.72 -4.36 9.71
N GLY A 125 -11.70 -3.62 9.20
CA GLY A 125 -11.55 -2.24 8.74
C GLY A 125 -11.15 -1.28 9.85
N LEU A 126 -11.79 -1.37 11.02
CA LEU A 126 -11.41 -0.58 12.19
C LEU A 126 -9.96 -0.89 12.61
N ALA A 127 -9.62 -2.17 12.75
CA ALA A 127 -8.26 -2.59 13.09
C ALA A 127 -7.24 -2.09 12.05
N CYS A 128 -7.56 -2.20 10.76
CA CYS A 128 -6.72 -1.75 9.66
C CYS A 128 -6.44 -0.25 9.74
N VAL A 129 -7.48 0.60 9.89
CA VAL A 129 -7.29 2.05 9.94
C VAL A 129 -6.55 2.48 11.20
N SER A 130 -6.82 1.86 12.35
CA SER A 130 -6.08 2.12 13.59
C SER A 130 -4.59 1.77 13.45
N LEU A 131 -4.26 0.60 12.89
CA LEU A 131 -2.88 0.19 12.64
C LEU A 131 -2.18 1.09 11.63
N PHE A 132 -2.88 1.49 10.57
CA PHE A 132 -2.35 2.37 9.53
C PHE A 132 -2.03 3.75 10.10
N ALA A 133 -2.93 4.34 10.89
CA ALA A 133 -2.72 5.62 11.55
C ALA A 133 -1.57 5.56 12.56
N ALA A 134 -1.52 4.52 13.39
CA ALA A 134 -0.43 4.29 14.33
C ALA A 134 0.91 4.16 13.59
N GLN A 135 0.95 3.41 12.47
CA GLN A 135 2.17 3.28 11.68
C GLN A 135 2.61 4.59 11.03
N TRP A 136 1.67 5.38 10.54
CA TRP A 136 1.99 6.68 9.97
C TRP A 136 2.61 7.63 11.01
N VAL A 137 2.04 7.69 12.22
CA VAL A 137 2.55 8.51 13.32
C VAL A 137 3.93 8.03 13.77
N VAL A 138 4.11 6.73 14.02
CA VAL A 138 5.41 6.16 14.40
C VAL A 138 6.44 6.41 13.29
N GLY A 139 6.06 6.21 12.02
CA GLY A 139 6.94 6.47 10.88
C GLY A 139 7.36 7.93 10.78
N PHE A 140 6.44 8.86 11.03
CA PHE A 140 6.71 10.30 11.09
C PHE A 140 7.70 10.64 12.21
N MET A 141 7.41 10.21 13.44
CA MET A 141 8.23 10.51 14.61
C MET A 141 9.63 9.88 14.52
N SER A 142 9.72 8.66 14.01
CA SER A 142 10.99 7.94 13.97
C SER A 142 11.86 8.29 12.77
N PHE A 143 11.30 8.42 11.57
CA PHE A 143 12.11 8.51 10.34
C PHE A 143 12.17 9.89 9.70
N TRP A 144 11.20 10.76 10.02
CA TRP A 144 11.11 12.13 9.49
C TRP A 144 11.54 13.16 10.54
N HIS A 145 10.99 13.08 11.75
CA HIS A 145 11.33 14.00 12.83
C HIS A 145 12.80 13.80 13.29
N ARG A 146 13.56 14.90 13.39
CA ARG A 146 15.01 14.87 13.66
C ARG A 146 15.36 14.49 15.10
N GLY A 147 14.37 14.40 15.99
CA GLY A 147 14.59 14.19 17.43
C GLY A 147 15.02 12.78 17.85
N GLU A 148 14.75 11.74 17.07
CA GLU A 148 15.11 10.38 17.48
C GLU A 148 16.56 9.99 17.16
N GLY A 149 17.23 9.39 18.16
CA GLY A 149 18.59 8.87 18.05
C GLY A 149 18.71 7.71 17.06
N ARG A 150 19.91 7.53 16.49
CA ARG A 150 20.20 6.49 15.49
C ARG A 150 19.87 5.08 15.98
N ARG A 151 20.06 4.80 17.28
CA ARG A 151 19.77 3.50 17.91
C ARG A 151 18.29 3.14 17.86
N THR A 152 17.40 4.06 18.23
CA THR A 152 15.94 3.85 18.21
C THR A 152 15.46 3.54 16.79
N ARG A 153 15.91 4.32 15.80
CA ARG A 153 15.56 4.10 14.39
C ARG A 153 15.94 2.72 13.88
N THR A 154 17.11 2.22 14.25
CA THR A 154 17.56 0.87 13.84
C THR A 154 16.73 -0.24 14.49
N MET A 155 16.27 -0.05 15.72
CA MET A 155 15.42 -1.02 16.42
C MET A 155 13.97 -1.00 15.92
N VAL A 156 13.43 0.18 15.60
CA VAL A 156 12.04 0.35 15.13
C VAL A 156 11.85 -0.07 13.67
N LEU A 157 12.88 0.09 12.82
CA LEU A 157 12.79 -0.21 11.39
C LEU A 157 12.24 -1.62 11.04
N PRO A 158 12.73 -2.74 11.61
CA PRO A 158 12.19 -4.06 11.28
C PRO A 158 10.70 -4.19 11.65
N TRP A 159 10.30 -3.63 12.79
CA TRP A 159 8.90 -3.59 13.22
C TRP A 159 8.03 -2.72 12.31
N HIS A 160 8.54 -1.56 11.88
CA HIS A 160 7.87 -0.69 10.93
C HIS A 160 7.59 -1.40 9.60
N VAL A 161 8.59 -2.14 9.08
CA VAL A 161 8.43 -2.92 7.84
C VAL A 161 7.42 -4.06 8.03
N PHE A 162 7.55 -4.86 9.09
CA PHE A 162 6.66 -5.98 9.35
C PHE A 162 5.20 -5.55 9.52
N VAL A 163 4.94 -4.62 10.45
CA VAL A 163 3.58 -4.13 10.73
C VAL A 163 3.02 -3.38 9.53
N GLY A 164 3.85 -2.65 8.77
CA GLY A 164 3.43 -1.99 7.53
C GLY A 164 2.92 -2.97 6.47
N LEU A 165 3.68 -4.05 6.22
CA LEU A 165 3.26 -5.10 5.28
C LEU A 165 2.04 -5.87 5.78
N TYR A 166 1.99 -6.19 7.08
CA TYR A 166 0.82 -6.82 7.71
C TYR A 166 -0.44 -5.96 7.54
N THR A 167 -0.34 -4.66 7.83
CA THR A 167 -1.47 -3.72 7.69
C THR A 167 -1.94 -3.63 6.24
N TYR A 168 -1.02 -3.61 5.28
CA TYR A 168 -1.36 -3.64 3.86
C TYR A 168 -2.08 -4.92 3.45
N SER A 169 -1.60 -6.10 3.89
CA SER A 169 -2.29 -7.38 3.65
C SER A 169 -3.66 -7.43 4.32
N LEU A 170 -3.79 -6.88 5.53
CA LEU A 170 -5.08 -6.75 6.22
C LEU A 170 -6.05 -5.85 5.44
N ALA A 171 -5.56 -4.76 4.83
CA ALA A 171 -6.37 -3.89 3.99
C ALA A 171 -6.92 -4.62 2.76
N VAL A 172 -6.09 -5.45 2.09
CA VAL A 172 -6.53 -6.29 0.97
C VAL A 172 -7.61 -7.29 1.41
N ALA A 173 -7.38 -8.03 2.49
CA ALA A 173 -8.36 -8.97 3.04
C ALA A 173 -9.67 -8.27 3.50
N THR A 174 -9.55 -7.05 4.04
CA THR A 174 -10.71 -6.23 4.40
C THR A 174 -11.50 -5.81 3.16
N ALA A 175 -10.84 -5.45 2.07
CA ALA A 175 -11.52 -5.12 0.82
C ALA A 175 -12.24 -6.35 0.23
N GLU A 176 -11.62 -7.53 0.25
CA GLU A 176 -12.26 -8.77 -0.22
C GLU A 176 -13.51 -9.13 0.59
N THR A 177 -13.43 -9.05 1.92
CA THR A 177 -14.60 -9.28 2.79
C THR A 177 -15.70 -8.25 2.57
N GLY A 178 -15.35 -6.99 2.28
CA GLY A 178 -16.31 -5.94 1.93
C GLY A 178 -16.99 -6.16 0.58
N LEU A 179 -16.25 -6.61 -0.43
CA LEU A 179 -16.81 -7.02 -1.73
C LEU A 179 -17.76 -8.21 -1.57
N MET A 180 -17.38 -9.21 -0.77
CA MET A 180 -18.22 -10.37 -0.47
C MET A 180 -19.50 -9.98 0.27
N GLU A 181 -19.42 -9.12 1.29
CA GLU A 181 -20.58 -8.62 2.04
C GLU A 181 -21.53 -7.87 1.11
N LYS A 182 -21.00 -6.99 0.26
CA LYS A 182 -21.78 -6.23 -0.73
C LYS A 182 -22.48 -7.16 -1.72
N LEU A 183 -21.77 -8.13 -2.30
CA LEU A 183 -22.32 -9.05 -3.27
C LEU A 183 -23.39 -9.96 -2.65
N THR A 184 -23.14 -10.45 -1.43
CA THR A 184 -24.10 -11.27 -0.67
C THR A 184 -25.37 -10.48 -0.38
N PHE A 185 -25.26 -9.21 0.00
CA PHE A 185 -26.41 -8.34 0.22
C PHE A 185 -27.24 -8.15 -1.06
N LEU A 186 -26.59 -7.95 -2.21
CA LEU A 186 -27.26 -7.83 -3.51
C LEU A 186 -28.00 -9.13 -3.89
N GLN A 187 -27.39 -10.28 -3.64
CA GLN A 187 -28.01 -11.57 -3.93
C GLN A 187 -29.17 -11.88 -2.98
N ALA A 188 -28.99 -11.67 -1.67
CA ALA A 188 -29.98 -12.03 -0.66
C ALA A 188 -31.19 -11.10 -0.61
N ARG A 189 -30.98 -9.78 -0.72
CA ARG A 189 -32.05 -8.80 -0.58
C ARG A 189 -32.70 -8.42 -1.90
N TRP A 190 -31.97 -8.52 -3.01
CA TRP A 190 -32.39 -8.00 -4.31
C TRP A 190 -32.41 -9.07 -5.41
N ASN A 191 -32.27 -10.36 -5.04
CA ASN A 191 -32.32 -11.50 -5.95
C ASN A 191 -31.39 -11.37 -7.17
N LEU A 192 -30.23 -10.72 -7.00
CA LEU A 192 -29.23 -10.66 -8.05
C LEU A 192 -28.83 -12.09 -8.45
N PRO A 193 -28.89 -12.47 -9.75
CA PRO A 193 -28.48 -13.79 -10.18
C PRO A 193 -27.02 -14.07 -9.78
N ARG A 194 -26.78 -15.27 -9.22
CA ARG A 194 -25.43 -15.69 -8.80
C ARG A 194 -24.41 -15.67 -9.94
N GLN A 195 -24.86 -15.91 -11.17
CA GLN A 195 -24.06 -15.89 -12.40
C GLN A 195 -24.21 -14.58 -13.18
N SER A 196 -24.57 -13.47 -12.52
CA SER A 196 -24.66 -12.18 -13.18
C SER A 196 -23.28 -11.65 -13.63
N PRO A 197 -23.23 -10.81 -14.67
CA PRO A 197 -22.00 -10.13 -15.08
C PRO A 197 -21.38 -9.31 -13.94
N GLU A 198 -22.21 -8.71 -13.09
CA GLU A 198 -21.79 -7.96 -11.91
C GLU A 198 -21.07 -8.84 -10.89
N ALA A 199 -21.66 -9.98 -10.53
CA ALA A 199 -21.06 -10.94 -9.61
C ALA A 199 -19.71 -11.45 -10.14
N THR A 200 -19.66 -11.74 -11.45
CA THR A 200 -18.42 -12.18 -12.12
C THR A 200 -17.34 -11.10 -12.06
N LEU A 201 -17.70 -9.84 -12.37
CA LEU A 201 -16.77 -8.71 -12.30
C LEU A 201 -16.22 -8.50 -10.89
N VAL A 202 -17.09 -8.52 -9.86
CA VAL A 202 -16.69 -8.33 -8.46
C VAL A 202 -15.76 -9.46 -8.00
N ASN A 203 -16.01 -10.70 -8.41
CA ASN A 203 -15.11 -11.83 -8.11
C ASN A 203 -13.75 -11.68 -8.79
N ILE A 204 -13.72 -11.29 -10.06
CA ILE A 204 -12.47 -11.02 -10.79
C ILE A 204 -11.69 -9.87 -10.12
N LEU A 205 -12.39 -8.81 -9.68
CA LEU A 205 -11.81 -7.72 -8.91
C LEU A 205 -11.18 -8.23 -7.61
N GLY A 206 -11.88 -9.07 -6.83
CA GLY A 206 -11.34 -9.67 -5.61
C GLY A 206 -10.04 -10.45 -5.87
N ILE A 207 -10.04 -11.36 -6.86
CA ILE A 207 -8.84 -12.11 -7.25
C ILE A 207 -7.70 -11.18 -7.69
N SER A 208 -8.02 -10.11 -8.43
CA SER A 208 -7.03 -9.11 -8.88
C SER A 208 -6.43 -8.33 -7.71
N LEU A 209 -7.23 -8.01 -6.67
CA LEU A 209 -6.76 -7.37 -5.44
C LEU A 209 -5.80 -8.29 -4.67
N ALA A 210 -6.12 -9.57 -4.50
CA ALA A 210 -5.21 -10.55 -3.91
C ALA A 210 -3.89 -10.67 -4.67
N LEU A 211 -3.97 -10.77 -6.01
CA LEU A 211 -2.80 -10.86 -6.87
C LEU A 211 -1.92 -9.60 -6.75
N LEU A 212 -2.52 -8.40 -6.81
CA LEU A 212 -1.81 -7.14 -6.60
C LEU A 212 -1.14 -7.10 -5.23
N GLY A 213 -1.88 -7.47 -4.17
CA GLY A 213 -1.38 -7.50 -2.80
C GLY A 213 -0.16 -8.40 -2.66
N GLY A 214 -0.25 -9.62 -3.19
CA GLY A 214 0.87 -10.57 -3.22
C GLY A 214 2.07 -10.05 -4.00
N LEU A 215 1.87 -9.44 -5.16
CA LEU A 215 2.95 -8.85 -5.96
C LEU A 215 3.65 -7.70 -5.23
N VAL A 216 2.90 -6.81 -4.57
CA VAL A 216 3.46 -5.71 -3.78
C VAL A 216 4.31 -6.24 -2.63
N VAL A 217 3.78 -7.19 -1.85
CA VAL A 217 4.51 -7.80 -0.72
C VAL A 217 5.77 -8.51 -1.22
N PHE A 218 5.63 -9.34 -2.27
CA PHE A 218 6.75 -10.07 -2.85
C PHE A 218 7.84 -9.13 -3.38
N THR A 219 7.44 -8.04 -4.03
CA THR A 219 8.36 -6.99 -4.49
C THR A 219 9.03 -6.29 -3.31
N ALA A 220 8.29 -5.99 -2.25
CA ALA A 220 8.81 -5.28 -1.09
C ALA A 220 9.92 -6.09 -0.40
N ILE A 221 9.74 -7.40 -0.22
CA ILE A 221 10.69 -8.28 0.47
C ILE A 221 11.81 -8.82 -0.42
N SER A 222 11.64 -8.83 -1.75
CA SER A 222 12.64 -9.36 -2.68
C SER A 222 14.03 -8.74 -2.45
N PRO A 223 15.14 -9.51 -2.49
CA PRO A 223 16.48 -8.97 -2.32
C PRO A 223 16.79 -7.84 -3.32
N LYS A 224 17.53 -6.84 -2.85
CA LYS A 224 18.07 -5.81 -3.74
C LYS A 224 19.34 -6.39 -4.35
N HIS A 225 19.31 -6.80 -5.62
CA HIS A 225 20.55 -7.13 -6.32
C HIS A 225 21.40 -5.85 -6.38
N HIS A 226 22.48 -5.84 -5.60
CA HIS A 226 23.59 -4.95 -5.83
C HIS A 226 24.33 -5.55 -7.03
N LEU A 227 24.25 -4.89 -8.19
CA LEU A 227 25.31 -5.03 -9.17
C LEU A 227 26.55 -4.50 -8.47
N HIS A 228 27.30 -5.39 -7.83
CA HIS A 228 28.60 -5.06 -7.30
C HIS A 228 29.44 -4.70 -8.53
N PRO A 229 29.90 -3.46 -8.69
CA PRO A 229 30.95 -3.22 -9.66
C PRO A 229 32.11 -4.08 -9.14
N ARG A 230 32.43 -5.18 -9.83
CA ARG A 230 33.74 -5.81 -9.65
C ARG A 230 34.72 -4.69 -9.96
N HIS A 231 35.27 -4.06 -8.93
CA HIS A 231 36.58 -3.46 -9.05
C HIS A 231 37.47 -4.64 -9.45
N LEU A 232 37.70 -4.77 -10.76
CA LEU A 232 38.79 -5.54 -11.31
C LEU A 232 40.04 -4.90 -10.72
N CYS A 233 40.49 -5.44 -9.59
CA CYS A 233 41.82 -5.21 -9.09
C CYS A 233 42.74 -5.95 -10.06
N HIS A 234 43.09 -5.29 -11.17
CA HIS A 234 44.21 -5.70 -12.00
C HIS A 234 45.49 -5.36 -11.22
N SER A 235 45.84 -6.22 -10.27
CA SER A 235 47.17 -6.22 -9.67
C SER A 235 48.11 -7.00 -10.59
N SER A 236 48.81 -6.30 -11.49
CA SER A 236 50.18 -6.67 -11.87
C SER A 236 50.84 -5.52 -12.64
N PHE A 237 51.59 -4.70 -11.92
CA PHE A 237 52.77 -4.04 -12.45
C PHE A 237 53.91 -4.44 -11.52
N ALA A 238 54.63 -5.49 -11.89
CA ALA A 238 55.96 -5.74 -11.37
C ALA A 238 56.90 -4.85 -12.19
N ASP A 239 57.48 -3.83 -11.57
CA ASP A 239 58.61 -3.11 -12.13
C ASP A 239 59.84 -3.38 -11.27
N ASN A 240 60.92 -3.77 -11.92
CA ASN A 240 62.08 -4.46 -11.35
C ASN A 240 63.18 -3.47 -10.95
N ASN A 241 62.81 -2.34 -10.34
CA ASN A 241 63.79 -1.35 -9.91
C ASN A 241 63.27 -0.49 -8.74
N GLY A 242 63.71 -0.84 -7.53
CA GLY A 242 63.25 -0.26 -6.27
C GLY A 242 63.41 1.26 -6.15
N ARG A 243 62.34 2.00 -6.42
CA ARG A 243 62.21 3.42 -6.04
C ARG A 243 60.75 3.76 -5.70
N CYS A 244 60.44 3.97 -4.43
CA CYS A 244 59.15 4.49 -4.00
C CYS A 244 59.07 6.00 -4.30
N SER A 245 58.19 6.39 -5.23
CA SER A 245 57.80 7.78 -5.40
C SER A 245 56.60 8.10 -4.51
N HIS A 246 56.78 9.08 -3.62
CA HIS A 246 55.71 9.70 -2.85
C HIS A 246 54.72 10.39 -3.81
N GLN A 247 53.48 9.92 -3.89
CA GLN A 247 52.39 10.78 -4.38
C GLN A 247 51.10 10.57 -3.59
N ASN A 248 50.74 11.66 -2.91
CA ASN A 248 49.51 11.87 -2.16
C ASN A 248 48.27 11.47 -2.96
N SER A 249 47.49 10.53 -2.44
CA SER A 249 46.05 10.54 -2.63
C SER A 249 45.36 10.05 -1.36
N LYS A 250 44.84 11.02 -0.59
CA LYS A 250 43.89 10.77 0.50
C LYS A 250 42.62 10.17 -0.11
N LEU A 251 42.52 8.84 -0.16
CA LEU A 251 41.25 8.14 -0.26
C LEU A 251 41.00 7.43 1.06
N LYS A 252 40.19 8.08 1.90
CA LYS A 252 39.58 7.49 3.10
C LYS A 252 38.67 6.34 2.66
N CYS A 253 39.21 5.13 2.57
CA CYS A 253 38.42 3.92 2.70
C CYS A 253 38.23 3.67 4.20
N SER A 254 37.09 4.09 4.73
CA SER A 254 36.65 3.69 6.08
C SER A 254 36.21 2.23 5.99
N ALA A 255 37.15 1.31 6.16
CA ALA A 255 36.85 -0.07 6.49
C ALA A 255 36.36 -0.11 7.94
N SER A 256 35.20 -0.71 8.15
CA SER A 256 34.67 -1.03 9.47
C SER A 256 35.50 -2.19 10.01
N ASP A 257 36.27 -1.94 11.05
CA ASP A 257 36.72 -2.98 11.97
C ASP A 257 35.50 -3.70 12.56
N TYR A 258 35.50 -5.02 12.42
CA TYR A 258 34.93 -5.94 13.39
C TYR A 258 36.00 -7.02 13.55
N ASP A 259 36.93 -6.77 14.48
CA ASP A 259 37.78 -7.79 15.07
C ASP A 259 37.28 -8.10 16.47
N ASN A 260 37.31 -9.37 16.80
CA ASN A 260 36.96 -9.96 18.08
C ASN A 260 38.03 -9.64 19.13
N GLY A 261 37.62 -9.52 20.39
CA GLY A 261 38.50 -9.86 21.51
C GLY A 261 38.47 -8.89 22.69
N LYS A 262 37.52 -9.09 23.61
CA LYS A 262 37.72 -9.39 25.03
C LYS A 262 36.38 -9.63 25.72
#